data_AF-A0A1A9QEI4-F1
#
_entry.id   AF-A0A1A9QEI4-F1
#
_cell.length_a   1.000
_cell.length_b   1.000
_cell.length_c   1.000
_cell.angle_alpha   90.00
_cell.angle_beta   90.00
_cell.angle_gamma   90.00
#
_symmetry.space_group_name_H-M   'P 1'
#
loop_
_entity.id
_entity.type
_entity.pdbx_description
1 polymer ?
#
loop_
_entity_poly.entity_id
_entity_poly.type
_entity_poly.pdbx_seq_one_letter_code
_entity_poly.pdbx_strand_id
1 'polypeptide(L)'
;MTIGTSKIIIGIATTSVVGSAGAGTYYFLTRTKEVSIKDLIKTTNPTQELLSNSNKGKNNKVWTNYKTSNNTKPQGQDEWQIAEWKGSTGTTENNVPDNLVNKCQEKVNDKVKDKDDPKFKNFVSWCLVDK
;
A
#
# COMPACT_ATOMS: atom_id res chain seq x y z
N MET A 1 38.42 28.88 37.70
CA MET A 1 36.95 28.93 37.68
C MET A 1 36.57 30.39 37.80
N THR A 2 36.27 31.03 36.67
CA THR A 2 36.00 32.48 36.61
C THR A 2 34.72 32.69 35.82
N ILE A 3 33.82 33.41 36.46
CA ILE A 3 32.48 33.83 36.04
C ILE A 3 32.63 34.89 34.93
N GLY A 4 31.74 34.91 33.93
CA GLY A 4 31.75 35.97 32.91
C GLY A 4 30.51 36.00 32.04
N THR A 5 29.67 37.01 32.30
CA THR A 5 28.34 37.30 31.78
C THR A 5 28.26 37.73 30.31
N SER A 6 27.11 37.45 29.70
CA SER A 6 26.52 37.92 28.43
C SER A 6 26.96 39.30 27.92
N LYS A 7 27.10 39.44 26.59
CA LYS A 7 26.43 40.49 25.76
C LYS A 7 26.28 40.00 24.30
N ILE A 8 25.04 39.87 23.85
CA ILE A 8 24.65 39.67 22.45
C ILE A 8 24.49 41.05 21.82
N ILE A 9 25.34 41.42 20.87
CA ILE A 9 25.10 42.54 19.95
C ILE A 9 25.75 42.21 18.61
N ILE A 10 24.95 41.82 17.61
CA ILE A 10 25.23 42.13 16.21
C ILE A 10 23.90 42.46 15.56
N GLY A 11 23.58 43.75 15.48
CA GLY A 11 22.63 44.25 14.51
C GLY A 11 23.37 44.50 13.20
N ILE A 12 22.91 43.89 12.10
CA ILE A 12 23.05 44.44 10.75
C ILE A 12 21.80 44.04 9.97
N ALA A 13 21.15 45.05 9.40
CA ALA A 13 19.98 44.95 8.54
C ALA A 13 20.32 44.30 7.21
N THR A 14 19.57 43.28 6.81
CA THR A 14 19.44 42.87 5.41
C THR A 14 17.95 42.75 5.10
N THR A 15 17.45 43.62 4.23
CA THR A 15 16.10 43.51 3.65
C THR A 15 16.11 42.38 2.62
N SER A 16 16.17 41.14 3.09
CA SER A 16 15.66 40.00 2.35
C SER A 16 14.29 39.71 2.93
N VAL A 17 13.26 39.65 2.09
CA VAL A 17 11.93 39.18 2.49
C VAL A 17 12.08 37.74 2.98
N VAL A 18 12.41 37.57 4.26
CA VAL A 18 12.10 36.36 5.01
C VAL A 18 10.60 36.47 5.23
N GLY A 19 9.85 36.06 4.21
CA GLY A 19 8.52 35.56 4.48
C GLY A 19 8.72 34.45 5.49
N SER A 20 8.26 34.66 6.71
CA SER A 20 8.14 33.61 7.72
C SER A 20 7.10 32.62 7.21
N ALA A 21 7.48 31.82 6.21
CA ALA A 21 6.78 30.61 5.85
C ALA A 21 7.06 29.64 7.00
N GLY A 22 6.28 29.81 8.06
CA GLY A 22 6.30 28.93 9.21
C GLY A 22 6.13 27.49 8.76
N ALA A 23 6.52 26.57 9.64
CA ALA A 23 6.36 25.14 9.46
C ALA A 23 4.95 24.67 8.99
N GLY A 24 3.94 25.56 8.99
CA GLY A 24 2.60 25.33 8.46
C GLY A 24 2.46 25.25 6.94
N THR A 25 3.32 25.87 6.11
CA THR A 25 3.21 25.75 4.64
C THR A 25 3.72 24.41 4.12
N TYR A 26 4.71 23.82 4.81
CA TYR A 26 5.22 22.48 4.49
C TYR A 26 4.13 21.41 4.68
N TYR A 27 3.31 21.55 5.73
CA TYR A 27 2.21 20.62 6.02
C TYR A 27 1.11 20.61 4.94
N PHE A 28 0.91 21.74 4.26
CA PHE A 28 -0.05 21.84 3.14
C PHE A 28 0.49 21.22 1.85
N LEU A 29 1.81 21.26 1.62
CA LEU A 29 2.45 20.64 0.46
C LEU A 29 2.58 19.11 0.58
N THR A 30 2.57 18.57 1.80
CA THR A 30 2.70 17.12 2.06
C THR A 30 1.37 16.38 2.22
N ARG A 31 0.20 16.97 1.90
CA ARG A 31 -1.06 16.22 1.82
C ARG A 31 -1.02 15.27 0.62
N THR A 32 -0.46 14.07 0.81
CA THR A 32 -0.69 12.94 -0.07
C THR A 32 -2.18 12.62 -0.05
N LYS A 33 -2.88 12.95 -1.14
CA LYS A 33 -4.28 12.57 -1.32
C LYS A 33 -4.34 11.07 -1.51
N GLU A 34 -4.79 10.35 -0.49
CA GLU A 34 -5.03 8.92 -0.64
C GLU A 34 -6.25 8.67 -1.53
N VAL A 35 -6.10 7.74 -2.46
CA VAL A 35 -7.17 7.29 -3.37
C VAL A 35 -7.62 5.89 -2.99
N SER A 36 -8.88 5.55 -3.27
CA SER A 36 -9.32 4.16 -3.05
C SER A 36 -8.72 3.26 -4.13
N ILE A 37 -8.38 2.01 -3.77
CA ILE A 37 -7.97 1.00 -4.75
C ILE A 37 -9.05 0.86 -5.84
N LYS A 38 -10.33 0.80 -5.46
CA LYS A 38 -11.48 0.73 -6.38
C LYS A 38 -11.48 1.82 -7.44
N ASP A 39 -11.16 3.06 -7.09
CA ASP A 39 -11.14 4.15 -8.07
C ASP A 39 -9.87 4.12 -8.91
N LEU A 40 -8.75 3.73 -8.31
CA LEU A 40 -7.48 3.64 -9.01
C LEU A 40 -7.51 2.54 -10.09
N ILE A 41 -8.01 1.34 -9.78
CA ILE A 41 -8.09 0.22 -10.76
C ILE A 41 -8.97 0.56 -11.97
N LYS A 42 -10.00 1.41 -11.85
CA LYS A 42 -10.80 1.84 -13.00
C LYS A 42 -9.97 2.57 -14.05
N THR A 43 -8.95 3.30 -13.59
CA THR A 43 -8.07 4.08 -14.46
C THR A 43 -6.84 3.29 -14.92
N THR A 44 -6.27 2.45 -14.06
CA THR A 44 -5.02 1.73 -14.35
C THR A 44 -5.22 0.34 -14.94
N ASN A 45 -6.36 -0.31 -14.67
CA ASN A 45 -6.64 -1.71 -15.06
C ASN A 45 -8.04 -1.85 -15.68
N PRO A 46 -8.41 -1.07 -16.72
CA PRO A 46 -9.78 -1.01 -17.24
C PRO A 46 -10.26 -2.32 -17.89
N THR A 47 -9.34 -3.15 -18.39
CA THR A 47 -9.63 -4.43 -19.04
C THR A 47 -9.73 -5.60 -18.07
N GLN A 48 -9.42 -5.37 -16.79
CA GLN A 48 -9.43 -6.42 -15.77
C GLN A 48 -10.67 -6.30 -14.89
N GLU A 49 -11.03 -7.38 -14.23
CA GLU A 49 -12.12 -7.44 -13.27
C GLU A 49 -11.64 -7.99 -11.93
N LEU A 50 -12.45 -7.77 -10.90
CA LEU A 50 -12.16 -8.26 -9.55
C LEU A 50 -12.36 -9.77 -9.48
N LEU A 51 -11.44 -10.45 -8.82
CA LEU A 51 -11.56 -11.85 -8.44
C LEU A 51 -12.85 -12.06 -7.63
N SER A 52 -13.63 -13.07 -8.03
CA SER A 52 -14.93 -13.38 -7.47
C SER A 52 -15.20 -14.88 -7.53
N ASN A 53 -16.24 -15.34 -6.83
CA ASN A 53 -16.62 -16.76 -6.87
C ASN A 53 -17.02 -17.26 -8.26
N SER A 54 -17.46 -16.39 -9.16
CA SER A 54 -17.84 -16.75 -10.53
C SER A 54 -16.65 -16.90 -11.48
N ASN A 55 -15.53 -16.22 -11.24
CA ASN A 55 -14.35 -16.26 -12.11
C ASN A 55 -13.14 -16.98 -11.51
N LYS A 56 -13.13 -17.28 -10.20
CA LYS A 56 -11.96 -17.88 -9.52
C LYS A 56 -11.46 -19.20 -10.13
N GLY A 57 -12.35 -20.02 -10.68
CA GLY A 57 -12.01 -21.35 -11.24
C GLY A 57 -11.12 -21.30 -12.49
N LYS A 58 -11.05 -20.17 -13.18
CA LYS A 58 -10.18 -19.98 -14.37
C LYS A 58 -8.91 -19.20 -14.04
N ASN A 59 -8.75 -18.74 -12.80
CA ASN A 59 -7.83 -17.66 -12.44
C ASN A 59 -6.78 -18.07 -11.39
N ASN A 60 -6.30 -19.32 -11.44
CA ASN A 60 -5.30 -19.85 -10.50
C ASN A 60 -3.97 -19.07 -10.48
N LYS A 61 -3.72 -18.22 -11.49
CA LYS A 61 -2.56 -17.33 -11.54
C LYS A 61 -2.52 -16.39 -10.32
N VAL A 62 -3.65 -15.83 -9.89
CA VAL A 62 -3.67 -14.89 -8.76
C VAL A 62 -3.28 -15.58 -7.45
N TRP A 63 -3.69 -16.84 -7.27
CA TRP A 63 -3.28 -17.64 -6.12
C TRP A 63 -1.81 -18.02 -6.19
N THR A 64 -1.31 -18.35 -7.38
CA THR A 64 0.13 -18.60 -7.60
C THR A 64 0.97 -17.37 -7.26
N ASN A 65 0.54 -16.17 -7.67
CA ASN A 65 1.19 -14.92 -7.34
C ASN A 65 1.20 -14.67 -5.82
N TYR A 66 0.08 -14.93 -5.15
CA TYR A 66 -0.02 -14.83 -3.70
C TYR A 66 0.95 -15.76 -2.99
N LYS A 67 0.95 -17.06 -3.37
CA LYS A 67 1.87 -18.07 -2.80
C LYS A 67 3.34 -17.70 -3.01
N THR A 68 3.67 -17.20 -4.20
CA THR A 68 5.03 -16.76 -4.55
C THR A 68 5.47 -15.59 -3.68
N SER A 69 4.59 -14.60 -3.49
CA SER A 69 4.90 -13.40 -2.70
C SER A 69 5.04 -13.70 -1.20
N ASN A 70 4.47 -14.81 -0.73
CA ASN A 70 4.48 -15.23 0.66
C ASN A 70 5.37 -16.46 0.92
N ASN A 71 6.18 -16.92 -0.04
CA ASN A 71 6.90 -18.19 0.05
C ASN A 71 7.93 -18.31 1.21
N THR A 72 8.33 -17.20 1.82
CA THR A 72 9.19 -17.19 3.01
C THR A 72 8.41 -17.10 4.32
N LYS A 73 7.08 -16.95 4.26
CA LYS A 73 6.22 -16.75 5.42
C LYS A 73 5.78 -18.11 5.98
N PRO A 74 5.89 -18.34 7.29
CA PRO A 74 5.31 -19.53 7.91
C PRO A 74 3.77 -19.44 7.89
N GLN A 75 3.12 -20.54 8.28
CA GLN A 75 1.66 -20.60 8.43
C GLN A 75 1.14 -19.46 9.30
N GLY A 76 0.06 -18.79 8.84
CA GLY A 76 -0.60 -17.69 9.55
C GLY A 76 0.16 -16.35 9.59
N GLN A 77 1.30 -16.24 8.91
CA GLN A 77 2.11 -15.02 8.82
C GLN A 77 2.26 -14.49 7.39
N ASP A 78 1.48 -15.03 6.46
CA ASP A 78 1.31 -14.42 5.14
C ASP A 78 0.64 -13.06 5.24
N GLU A 79 0.87 -12.21 4.24
CA GLU A 79 0.51 -10.80 4.22
C GLU A 79 -0.96 -10.54 4.61
N TRP A 80 -1.89 -11.39 4.17
CA TRP A 80 -3.33 -11.24 4.42
C TRP A 80 -3.91 -12.29 5.36
N GLN A 81 -3.07 -13.13 5.97
CA GLN A 81 -3.44 -14.17 6.92
C GLN A 81 -4.57 -15.07 6.38
N ILE A 82 -4.40 -15.54 5.15
CA ILE A 82 -5.33 -16.43 4.46
C ILE A 82 -5.35 -17.76 5.22
N ALA A 83 -6.54 -18.23 5.61
CA ALA A 83 -6.68 -19.42 6.45
C ALA A 83 -6.08 -20.69 5.81
N GLU A 84 -6.13 -20.76 4.49
CA GLU A 84 -5.62 -21.83 3.64
C GLU A 84 -4.10 -21.74 3.45
N TRP A 85 -3.45 -20.65 3.85
CA TRP A 85 -2.00 -20.56 3.88
C TRP A 85 -1.42 -21.42 5.01
N LYS A 86 -0.66 -22.46 4.64
CA LYS A 86 0.02 -23.40 5.55
C LYS A 86 1.54 -23.30 5.45
N GLY A 87 2.06 -22.16 4.99
CA GLY A 87 3.48 -22.00 4.65
C GLY A 87 3.81 -22.52 3.25
N SER A 88 5.04 -22.29 2.80
CA SER A 88 5.45 -22.59 1.43
C SER A 88 5.41 -24.07 1.04
N THR A 89 5.69 -24.97 1.98
CA THR A 89 5.63 -26.43 1.74
C THR A 89 4.28 -27.03 2.10
N GLY A 90 3.48 -26.37 2.94
CA GLY A 90 2.17 -26.87 3.39
C GLY A 90 1.00 -26.44 2.50
N THR A 91 1.16 -25.40 1.69
CA THR A 91 0.08 -24.86 0.86
C THR A 91 0.02 -25.58 -0.49
N THR A 92 -0.60 -26.77 -0.50
CA THR A 92 -0.71 -27.63 -1.69
C THR A 92 -1.94 -27.34 -2.55
N GLU A 93 -2.90 -26.56 -2.05
CA GLU A 93 -4.12 -26.22 -2.79
C GLU A 93 -3.78 -25.40 -4.04
N ASN A 94 -4.32 -25.83 -5.17
CA ASN A 94 -4.11 -25.19 -6.47
C ASN A 94 -5.27 -24.26 -6.84
N ASN A 95 -6.46 -24.54 -6.31
CA ASN A 95 -7.60 -23.68 -6.53
C ASN A 95 -7.47 -22.41 -5.69
N VAL A 96 -8.02 -21.32 -6.21
CA VAL A 96 -8.14 -20.07 -5.48
C VAL A 96 -9.08 -20.26 -4.29
N PRO A 97 -8.62 -20.02 -3.04
CA PRO A 97 -9.46 -20.20 -1.86
C PRO A 97 -10.50 -19.07 -1.71
N ASP A 98 -11.63 -19.40 -1.09
CA ASP A 98 -12.72 -18.44 -0.82
C ASP A 98 -12.25 -17.29 0.06
N ASN A 99 -11.34 -17.57 1.00
CA ASN A 99 -10.79 -16.55 1.86
C ASN A 99 -9.99 -15.48 1.08
N LEU A 100 -9.29 -15.88 0.02
CA LEU A 100 -8.60 -14.91 -0.85
C LEU A 100 -9.61 -14.04 -1.61
N VAL A 101 -10.69 -14.64 -2.13
CA VAL A 101 -11.78 -13.88 -2.77
C VAL A 101 -12.37 -12.86 -1.80
N ASN A 102 -12.65 -13.28 -0.56
CA ASN A 102 -13.20 -12.41 0.48
C ASN A 102 -12.23 -11.27 0.82
N LYS A 103 -10.93 -11.54 0.92
CA LYS A 103 -9.91 -10.50 1.13
C LYS A 103 -9.84 -9.51 -0.02
N CYS A 104 -9.99 -9.95 -1.27
CA CYS A 104 -10.07 -9.05 -2.41
C CYS A 104 -11.29 -8.12 -2.32
N GLN A 105 -12.45 -8.62 -1.90
CA GLN A 105 -13.66 -7.81 -1.71
C GLN A 105 -13.55 -6.82 -0.54
N GLU A 106 -12.87 -7.21 0.54
CA GLU A 106 -12.59 -6.34 1.69
C GLU A 106 -11.64 -5.20 1.29
N LYS A 107 -10.49 -5.58 0.69
CA LYS A 107 -9.36 -4.67 0.44
C LYS A 107 -9.55 -3.75 -0.77
N VAL A 108 -10.51 -4.00 -1.65
CA VAL A 108 -10.78 -3.10 -2.79
C VAL A 108 -11.14 -1.67 -2.34
N ASN A 109 -11.63 -1.51 -1.11
CA ASN A 109 -11.99 -0.22 -0.53
C ASN A 109 -10.84 0.47 0.21
N ASP A 110 -9.69 -0.20 0.33
CA ASP A 110 -8.52 0.34 0.99
C ASP A 110 -8.04 1.64 0.32
N LYS A 111 -7.47 2.51 1.15
CA LYS A 111 -6.79 3.72 0.71
C LYS A 111 -5.32 3.43 0.44
N VAL A 112 -4.81 3.99 -0.67
CA VAL A 112 -3.43 3.89 -1.13
C VAL A 112 -2.96 5.25 -1.63
N LYS A 113 -1.65 5.47 -1.61
CA LYS A 113 -1.09 6.73 -2.08
C LYS A 113 -1.28 6.92 -3.59
N ASP A 114 -0.94 5.90 -4.36
CA ASP A 114 -0.95 5.89 -5.82
C ASP A 114 -0.75 4.46 -6.36
N LYS A 115 -0.56 4.31 -7.68
CA LYS A 115 -0.33 3.02 -8.35
C LYS A 115 1.01 2.35 -7.99
N ASP A 116 1.93 3.11 -7.42
CA ASP A 116 3.25 2.64 -7.06
C ASP A 116 3.32 2.11 -5.63
N ASP A 117 2.28 2.38 -4.83
CA ASP A 117 2.05 1.83 -3.51
C ASP A 117 2.12 0.29 -3.51
N PRO A 118 2.96 -0.34 -2.66
CA PRO A 118 3.04 -1.80 -2.56
C PRO A 118 1.70 -2.46 -2.28
N LYS A 119 0.82 -1.83 -1.50
CA LYS A 119 -0.52 -2.35 -1.20
C LYS A 119 -1.37 -2.43 -2.46
N PHE A 120 -1.28 -1.43 -3.34
CA PHE A 120 -1.95 -1.44 -4.64
C PHE A 120 -1.37 -2.50 -5.57
N LYS A 121 -0.04 -2.57 -5.69
CA LYS A 121 0.65 -3.57 -6.53
C LYS A 121 0.30 -5.01 -6.11
N ASN A 122 0.31 -5.28 -4.81
CA ASN A 122 -0.10 -6.57 -4.25
C ASN A 122 -1.57 -6.86 -4.57
N PHE A 123 -2.46 -5.88 -4.38
CA PHE A 123 -3.87 -6.03 -4.72
C PHE A 123 -4.08 -6.38 -6.19
N VAL A 124 -3.46 -5.63 -7.12
CA VAL A 124 -3.55 -5.91 -8.56
C VAL A 124 -3.08 -7.33 -8.88
N SER A 125 -1.95 -7.74 -8.30
CA SER A 125 -1.35 -9.05 -8.54
C SER A 125 -2.19 -10.23 -8.04
N TRP A 126 -2.92 -10.04 -6.95
CA TRP A 126 -3.62 -11.11 -6.22
C TRP A 126 -5.14 -11.09 -6.39
N CYS A 127 -5.71 -9.99 -6.91
CA CYS A 127 -7.15 -9.78 -6.98
C CYS A 127 -7.69 -9.36 -8.34
N LEU A 128 -6.85 -8.96 -9.31
CA LEU A 128 -7.33 -8.63 -10.64
C LEU A 128 -7.07 -9.77 -11.62
N VAL A 129 -8.10 -10.05 -12.42
CA VAL A 129 -8.10 -11.10 -13.44
C VAL A 129 -8.52 -10.52 -14.78
N ASP A 130 -8.10 -11.15 -15.86
CA ASP A 130 -8.53 -10.75 -17.19
C ASP A 130 -10.00 -11.13 -17.39
N LYS A 131 -10.77 -10.26 -18.04
CA LYS A 131 -12.20 -10.46 -18.35
C LYS A 131 -12.44 -11.54 -19.40
#